data_AF-A0A7C7D2U0-F1
#
_entry.id   AF-A0A7C7D2U0-F1
#
_cell.length_a   1.000
_cell.length_b   1.000
_cell.length_c   1.000
_cell.angle_alpha   90.00
_cell.angle_beta   90.00
_cell.angle_gamma   90.00
#
_symmetry.space_group_name_H-M   'P 1'
#
loop_
_entity.id
_entity.type
_entity.pdbx_description
1 polymer ?
#
loop_
_entity_poly.entity_id
_entity_poly.type
_entity_poly.pdbx_seq_one_letter_code
_entity_poly.pdbx_strand_id
1 'polypeptide(L)'
;DIEENAVLVVSSKPLELVPYSLEFIPAVELTKLISQMGIDVRTVSFPSNPNRIWIDSRSNGISDFEEIVTKVDKMENAKWPLDIKTQKLQYLTADKFKAIVQQLGIPVQVITLGSNTYTVWLTGDSRDLLDVKFLLREIDTKIAQDDSTYFIYRLANISPDDAVSRFQLLQVDDAKVFALNYPLFSKELLVICPIDRSNEIKDTLKKLDVKGEKIKVPVDYSNSPAGQSRLAARREVLVKLTGIPATSFFISNNISRDTTPYFVMWVEETPENIKKIRDMIDSIDSP
;
A
#
# COMPACT_ATOMS: atom_id res chain seq x y z
N ASP A 1 -3.98 -55.56 -6.83
CA ASP A 1 -3.12 -55.31 -5.66
C ASP A 1 -1.65 -55.17 -6.04
N ILE A 2 -1.32 -54.08 -6.75
CA ILE A 2 0.07 -53.63 -6.94
C ILE A 2 0.06 -52.10 -6.75
N GLU A 3 -0.27 -51.67 -5.53
CA GLU A 3 -0.13 -50.28 -5.08
C GLU A 3 0.53 -50.32 -3.70
N GLU A 4 1.83 -50.60 -3.63
CA GLU A 4 2.53 -50.48 -2.35
C GLU A 4 4.06 -50.29 -2.46
N ASN A 5 4.54 -49.49 -3.43
CA ASN A 5 5.96 -49.10 -3.48
C ASN A 5 6.19 -47.68 -4.02
N ALA A 6 5.31 -46.73 -3.67
CA ALA A 6 5.43 -45.32 -4.06
C ALA A 6 5.86 -44.41 -2.90
N VAL A 7 6.61 -44.91 -1.91
CA VAL A 7 7.14 -44.09 -0.82
C VAL A 7 8.64 -44.37 -0.66
N LEU A 8 9.41 -43.27 -0.62
CA LEU A 8 10.86 -43.15 -0.33
C LEU A 8 11.82 -43.10 -1.54
N VAL A 9 11.63 -42.12 -2.42
CA VAL A 9 12.77 -41.44 -3.06
C VAL A 9 12.74 -39.96 -2.69
N VAL A 10 12.97 -39.67 -1.40
CA VAL A 10 13.27 -38.30 -0.98
C VAL A 10 14.77 -38.06 -1.22
N SER A 11 15.08 -37.60 -2.43
CA SER A 11 16.21 -36.72 -2.77
C SER A 11 17.54 -36.93 -1.99
N SER A 12 18.38 -37.84 -2.48
CA SER A 12 19.80 -37.96 -2.09
C SER A 12 20.73 -37.05 -2.92
N LYS A 13 20.29 -35.84 -3.27
CA LYS A 13 21.17 -34.88 -3.96
C LYS A 13 22.27 -34.40 -3.00
N PRO A 14 23.55 -34.40 -3.40
CA PRO A 14 24.67 -33.96 -2.56
C PRO A 14 24.46 -32.53 -2.04
N LEU A 15 25.03 -32.22 -0.87
CA LEU A 15 25.00 -30.86 -0.31
C LEU A 15 25.68 -29.89 -1.27
N GLU A 16 25.07 -28.72 -1.48
CA GLU A 16 25.66 -27.62 -2.24
C GLU A 16 26.11 -26.55 -1.25
N LEU A 17 27.37 -26.61 -0.83
CA LEU A 17 27.87 -25.79 0.28
C LEU A 17 28.41 -24.44 -0.21
N VAL A 18 27.86 -23.35 0.34
CA VAL A 18 28.32 -21.98 0.11
C VAL A 18 29.07 -21.49 1.37
N PRO A 19 30.33 -21.03 1.24
CA PRO A 19 31.11 -20.53 2.38
C PRO A 19 30.77 -19.08 2.72
N TYR A 20 30.68 -18.78 4.02
CA TYR A 20 30.58 -17.44 4.60
C TYR A 20 31.73 -17.22 5.60
N SER A 21 32.29 -16.02 5.60
CA SER A 21 33.34 -15.63 6.55
C SER A 21 32.73 -14.73 7.62
N LEU A 22 33.11 -14.97 8.87
CA LEU A 22 32.68 -14.21 10.04
C LEU A 22 33.85 -13.42 10.59
N GLU A 23 33.60 -12.19 11.04
CA GLU A 23 34.65 -11.28 11.53
C GLU A 23 34.77 -11.29 13.06
N PHE A 24 33.65 -11.34 13.77
CA PHE A 24 33.60 -11.10 15.22
C PHE A 24 33.05 -12.28 16.02
N ILE A 25 32.19 -13.11 15.41
CA ILE A 25 31.53 -14.24 16.09
C ILE A 25 32.02 -15.58 15.53
N PRO A 26 32.36 -16.56 16.38
CA PRO A 26 32.67 -17.91 15.94
C PRO A 26 31.48 -18.63 15.30
N ALA A 27 31.71 -19.39 14.22
CA ALA A 27 30.72 -20.15 13.47
C ALA A 27 29.91 -21.14 14.32
N VAL A 28 30.53 -21.73 15.34
CA VAL A 28 29.87 -22.64 16.29
C VAL A 28 28.80 -21.92 17.09
N GLU A 29 29.07 -20.68 17.51
CA GLU A 29 28.14 -19.88 18.28
C GLU A 29 26.98 -19.37 17.42
N LEU A 30 27.28 -18.90 16.20
CA LEU A 30 26.25 -18.55 15.23
C LEU A 30 25.33 -19.75 14.89
N THR A 31 25.89 -20.95 14.77
CA THR A 31 25.10 -22.17 14.52
C THR A 31 24.12 -22.45 15.66
N LYS A 32 24.53 -22.26 16.92
CA LYS A 32 23.62 -22.40 18.06
C LYS A 32 22.49 -21.37 18.00
N LEU A 33 22.81 -20.12 17.64
CA LEU A 33 21.82 -19.06 17.51
C LEU A 33 20.78 -19.37 16.44
N ILE A 34 21.23 -19.77 15.24
CA ILE A 34 20.36 -20.19 14.13
C ILE A 34 19.39 -21.30 14.60
N SER A 35 19.92 -22.29 15.32
CA SER A 35 19.10 -23.38 15.86
C SER A 35 18.13 -22.89 16.94
N GLN A 36 18.52 -21.98 17.83
CA GLN A 36 17.65 -21.41 18.87
C GLN A 36 16.52 -20.56 18.28
N MET A 37 16.79 -19.88 17.17
CA MET A 37 15.81 -19.06 16.44
C MET A 37 14.91 -19.88 15.52
N GLY A 38 15.20 -21.17 15.33
CA GLY A 38 14.41 -22.06 14.48
C GLY A 38 14.55 -21.75 12.99
N ILE A 39 15.67 -21.14 12.58
CA ILE A 39 15.95 -20.83 11.18
C ILE A 39 16.26 -22.14 10.44
N ASP A 40 15.51 -22.45 9.38
CA ASP A 40 15.67 -23.67 8.57
C ASP A 40 16.88 -23.57 7.63
N VAL A 41 18.08 -23.70 8.20
CA VAL A 41 19.37 -23.74 7.47
C VAL A 41 20.24 -24.88 7.95
N ARG A 42 20.76 -25.66 7.01
CA ARG A 42 21.79 -26.67 7.28
C ARG A 42 23.16 -26.03 7.25
N THR A 43 23.85 -26.05 8.39
CA THR A 43 25.20 -25.47 8.53
C THR A 43 26.25 -26.55 8.74
N VAL A 44 27.47 -26.25 8.30
CA VAL A 44 28.69 -27.01 8.59
C VAL A 44 29.73 -26.02 9.10
N SER A 45 30.36 -26.33 10.24
CA SER A 45 31.46 -25.53 10.80
C SER A 45 32.56 -26.47 11.32
N PHE A 46 33.80 -25.97 11.32
CA PHE A 46 34.97 -26.75 11.75
C PHE A 46 35.74 -26.00 12.83
N PRO A 47 36.15 -26.66 13.94
CA PRO A 47 36.97 -26.01 14.97
C PRO A 47 38.31 -25.47 14.46
N SER A 48 38.87 -26.08 13.41
CA SER A 48 40.10 -25.63 12.77
C SER A 48 39.94 -24.32 11.98
N ASN A 49 38.72 -23.91 11.68
CA ASN A 49 38.42 -22.64 11.00
C ASN A 49 37.21 -21.97 11.68
N PRO A 50 37.40 -21.43 12.89
CA PRO A 50 36.30 -20.96 13.74
C PRO A 50 35.53 -19.78 13.14
N ASN A 51 36.11 -19.05 12.20
CA ASN A 51 35.53 -17.87 11.56
C ASN A 51 34.94 -18.18 10.17
N ARG A 52 34.74 -19.46 9.85
CA ARG A 52 34.04 -19.86 8.62
C ARG A 52 32.89 -20.80 8.90
N ILE A 53 31.78 -20.54 8.21
CA ILE A 53 30.59 -21.37 8.21
C ILE A 53 30.20 -21.68 6.77
N TRP A 54 29.77 -22.91 6.51
CA TRP A 54 29.24 -23.31 5.21
C TRP A 54 27.75 -23.61 5.37
N ILE A 55 26.94 -23.15 4.43
CA ILE A 55 25.51 -23.40 4.41
C ILE A 55 25.11 -24.18 3.17
N ASP A 56 24.10 -25.05 3.27
CA ASP A 56 23.50 -25.69 2.10
C ASP A 56 22.64 -24.66 1.34
N SER A 57 22.99 -24.36 0.08
CA SER A 57 22.34 -23.38 -0.82
C SER A 57 20.86 -23.68 -1.09
N ARG A 58 20.41 -24.88 -0.74
CA ARG A 58 19.03 -25.35 -0.93
C ARG A 58 18.17 -25.15 0.32
N SER A 59 18.73 -24.60 1.40
CA SER A 59 17.99 -24.32 2.63
C SER A 59 16.96 -23.21 2.41
N ASN A 60 15.79 -23.31 3.06
CA ASN A 60 14.74 -22.29 2.90
C ASN A 60 15.04 -21.00 3.67
N GLY A 61 15.79 -21.10 4.78
CA GLY A 61 16.08 -19.97 5.68
C GLY A 61 17.33 -19.16 5.32
N ILE A 62 17.86 -19.24 4.08
CA ILE A 62 19.12 -18.56 3.71
C ILE A 62 19.00 -17.04 3.88
N SER A 63 17.87 -16.45 3.49
CA SER A 63 17.66 -15.00 3.66
C SER A 63 17.72 -14.58 5.14
N ASP A 64 17.10 -15.36 6.03
CA ASP A 64 17.13 -15.10 7.48
C ASP A 64 18.53 -15.32 8.06
N PHE A 65 19.27 -16.30 7.53
CA PHE A 65 20.67 -16.55 7.86
C PHE A 65 21.57 -15.36 7.48
N GLU A 66 21.43 -14.83 6.27
CA GLU A 66 22.23 -13.68 5.82
C GLU A 66 21.87 -12.41 6.60
N GLU A 67 20.57 -12.22 6.86
CA GLU A 67 20.08 -11.12 7.68
C GLU A 67 20.63 -11.20 9.12
N ILE A 68 20.61 -12.38 9.74
CA ILE A 68 21.14 -12.54 11.09
C ILE A 68 22.64 -12.32 11.14
N VAL A 69 23.43 -12.88 10.20
CA VAL A 69 24.88 -12.64 10.12
C VAL A 69 25.16 -11.14 10.10
N THR A 70 24.46 -10.39 9.25
CA THR A 70 24.61 -8.93 9.14
C THR A 70 24.25 -8.19 10.44
N LYS A 71 23.27 -8.69 11.19
CA LYS A 71 22.80 -8.06 12.43
C LYS A 71 23.67 -8.40 13.64
N VAL A 72 24.21 -9.63 13.69
CA VAL A 72 24.87 -10.15 14.89
C VAL A 72 26.39 -10.17 14.79
N ASP A 73 26.99 -10.42 13.61
CA ASP A 73 28.44 -10.48 13.43
C ASP A 73 29.06 -9.07 13.43
N LYS A 74 29.08 -8.48 14.63
CA LYS A 74 29.53 -7.11 14.88
C LYS A 74 30.48 -7.10 16.06
N MET A 75 31.39 -6.12 16.07
CA MET A 75 32.37 -5.93 17.15
C MET A 75 31.71 -5.85 18.54
N GLU A 76 30.55 -5.18 18.65
CA GLU A 76 29.78 -5.06 19.91
C GLU A 76 29.32 -6.41 20.47
N ASN A 77 29.15 -7.41 19.61
CA ASN A 77 28.71 -8.76 19.95
C ASN A 77 29.86 -9.77 20.06
N ALA A 78 31.13 -9.32 19.99
CA ALA A 78 32.30 -10.21 20.08
C ALA A 78 32.41 -10.94 21.43
N LYS A 79 31.72 -10.44 22.48
CA LYS A 79 31.63 -11.11 23.79
C LYS A 79 30.48 -12.11 23.79
N TRP A 80 30.82 -13.37 23.53
CA TRP A 80 29.91 -14.51 23.61
C TRP A 80 30.06 -15.30 24.92
N PRO A 81 29.01 -15.99 25.40
CA PRO A 81 27.68 -16.13 24.79
C PRO A 81 26.74 -14.94 25.06
N LEU A 82 25.92 -14.59 24.06
CA LEU A 82 24.85 -13.62 24.22
C LEU A 82 23.66 -14.27 24.95
N ASP A 83 23.12 -13.62 25.98
CA ASP A 83 21.82 -14.00 26.53
C ASP A 83 20.73 -13.44 25.61
N ILE A 84 20.20 -14.31 24.76
CA ILE A 84 19.16 -13.96 23.79
C ILE A 84 17.83 -14.49 24.28
N LYS A 85 16.87 -13.59 24.47
CA LYS A 85 15.49 -13.91 24.84
C LYS A 85 14.57 -13.72 23.65
N THR A 86 13.90 -14.79 23.26
CA THR A 86 12.83 -14.74 22.26
C THR A 86 11.56 -14.17 22.90
N GLN A 87 10.98 -13.16 22.26
CA GLN A 87 9.72 -12.56 22.67
C GLN A 87 8.76 -12.55 21.47
N LYS A 88 7.60 -13.17 21.66
CA LYS A 88 6.49 -13.11 20.70
C LYS A 88 5.64 -11.87 20.99
N LEU A 89 5.30 -11.17 19.92
CA LEU A 89 4.39 -10.02 19.91
C LEU A 89 3.02 -10.47 19.42
N GLN A 90 1.95 -9.87 19.92
CA GLN A 90 0.58 -10.20 19.54
C GLN A 90 -0.03 -9.22 18.55
N TYR A 91 0.26 -7.94 18.68
CA TYR A 91 -0.37 -6.86 17.91
C TYR A 91 0.66 -5.92 17.27
N LEU A 92 1.81 -5.71 17.91
CA LEU A 92 2.91 -4.91 17.36
C LEU A 92 3.79 -5.71 16.41
N THR A 93 4.17 -5.08 15.30
CA THR A 93 5.22 -5.62 14.45
C THR A 93 6.59 -5.44 15.10
N ALA A 94 7.52 -6.35 14.79
CA ALA A 94 8.88 -6.38 15.28
C ALA A 94 9.63 -5.06 15.00
N ASP A 95 9.41 -4.47 13.83
CA ASP A 95 10.05 -3.22 13.43
C ASP A 95 9.50 -2.01 14.19
N LYS A 96 8.18 -1.94 14.40
CA LYS A 96 7.57 -0.90 15.24
C LYS A 96 8.06 -1.01 16.68
N PHE A 97 8.08 -2.23 17.21
CA PHE A 97 8.58 -2.48 18.56
C PHE A 97 10.05 -2.03 18.71
N LYS A 98 10.91 -2.41 17.76
CA LYS A 98 12.30 -1.97 17.70
C LYS A 98 12.43 -0.45 17.70
N ALA A 99 11.62 0.25 16.89
CA ALA A 99 11.63 1.71 16.83
C ALA A 99 11.26 2.34 18.18
N ILE A 100 10.24 1.81 18.87
CA ILE A 100 9.82 2.32 20.20
C ILE A 100 10.93 2.11 21.24
N VAL A 101 11.55 0.92 21.29
CA VAL A 101 12.65 0.63 22.21
C VAL A 101 13.83 1.59 21.99
N GLN A 102 14.16 1.87 20.72
CA GLN A 102 15.21 2.82 20.36
C GLN A 102 14.86 4.26 20.73
N GLN A 103 13.62 4.70 20.51
CA GLN A 103 13.14 6.03 20.87
C GLN A 103 13.15 6.28 22.38
N LEU A 104 12.85 5.25 23.17
CA LEU A 104 12.90 5.30 24.63
C LEU A 104 14.32 5.21 25.18
N GLY A 105 15.32 4.96 24.33
CA GLY A 105 16.73 4.86 24.71
C GLY A 105 17.03 3.67 25.63
N ILE A 106 16.23 2.60 25.57
CA ILE A 106 16.48 1.39 26.35
C ILE A 106 17.68 0.67 25.71
N PRO A 107 18.77 0.40 26.44
CA PRO A 107 20.01 -0.12 25.88
C PRO A 107 19.97 -1.64 25.62
N VAL A 108 18.91 -2.10 24.93
CA VAL A 108 18.73 -3.49 24.48
C VAL A 108 18.93 -3.55 22.97
N GLN A 109 19.70 -4.54 22.52
CA GLN A 109 19.78 -4.86 21.09
C GLN A 109 18.56 -5.68 20.70
N VAL A 110 17.73 -5.11 19.82
CA VAL A 110 16.53 -5.76 19.27
C VAL A 110 16.85 -6.32 17.89
N ILE A 111 16.87 -7.64 17.78
CA ILE A 111 17.05 -8.38 16.53
C ILE A 111 15.67 -8.72 15.99
N THR A 112 15.44 -8.36 14.73
CA THR A 112 14.23 -8.65 13.95
C THR A 112 14.60 -9.54 12.77
N LEU A 113 13.66 -10.27 12.17
CA LEU A 113 13.86 -10.98 10.90
C LEU A 113 12.69 -10.67 9.99
N GLY A 114 12.94 -10.48 8.69
CA GLY A 114 11.89 -10.18 7.71
C GLY A 114 10.83 -11.27 7.61
N SER A 115 11.22 -12.53 7.79
CA SER A 115 10.30 -13.68 7.81
C SER A 115 9.39 -13.74 9.03
N ASN A 116 9.74 -13.02 10.12
CA ASN A 116 9.08 -13.12 11.42
C ASN A 116 8.64 -11.74 11.93
N THR A 117 7.55 -11.23 11.35
CA THR A 117 7.03 -9.88 11.63
C THR A 117 6.55 -9.67 13.06
N TYR A 118 6.26 -10.73 13.83
CA TYR A 118 5.73 -10.65 15.21
C TYR A 118 6.64 -11.35 16.23
N THR A 119 7.91 -11.58 15.91
CA THR A 119 8.88 -12.14 16.87
C THR A 119 10.12 -11.27 16.90
N VAL A 120 10.58 -10.98 18.11
CA VAL A 120 11.84 -10.26 18.36
C VAL A 120 12.74 -11.09 19.24
N TRP A 121 14.05 -10.94 19.01
CA TRP A 121 15.08 -11.51 19.86
C TRP A 121 15.83 -10.38 20.54
N LEU A 122 15.88 -10.44 21.87
CA LEU A 122 16.38 -9.37 22.71
C LEU A 122 17.67 -9.81 23.39
N THR A 123 18.68 -8.95 23.37
CA THR A 123 19.91 -9.16 24.14
C THR A 123 20.37 -7.85 24.78
N GLY A 124 20.85 -7.94 26.02
CA GLY A 124 21.19 -6.81 26.87
C GLY A 124 21.29 -7.24 28.34
N ASP A 125 21.47 -6.28 29.24
CA ASP A 125 21.54 -6.58 30.66
C ASP A 125 20.17 -7.03 31.19
N SER A 126 20.18 -7.85 32.26
CA SER A 126 18.95 -8.40 32.83
C SER A 126 17.95 -7.32 33.28
N ARG A 127 18.43 -6.13 33.66
CA ARG A 127 17.57 -5.00 34.04
C ARG A 127 16.86 -4.42 32.81
N ASP A 128 17.60 -4.18 31.73
CA ASP A 128 17.01 -3.58 30.52
C ASP A 128 16.04 -4.55 29.84
N LEU A 129 16.33 -5.86 29.88
CA LEU A 129 15.40 -6.89 29.43
C LEU A 129 14.09 -6.91 30.25
N LEU A 130 14.14 -6.59 31.54
CA LEU A 130 12.94 -6.43 32.36
C LEU A 130 12.17 -5.17 31.96
N ASP A 131 12.85 -4.05 31.73
CA ASP A 131 12.21 -2.80 31.28
C ASP A 131 11.49 -2.98 29.95
N VAL A 132 12.12 -3.66 28.98
CA VAL A 132 11.48 -4.03 27.71
C VAL A 132 10.25 -4.91 27.92
N LYS A 133 10.31 -5.86 28.86
CA LYS A 133 9.18 -6.73 29.17
C LYS A 133 8.01 -5.97 29.83
N PHE A 134 8.30 -4.97 30.66
CA PHE A 134 7.27 -4.09 31.22
C PHE A 134 6.64 -3.23 30.14
N LEU A 135 7.47 -2.58 29.31
CA LEU A 135 7.02 -1.78 28.18
C LEU A 135 6.06 -2.58 27.29
N LEU A 136 6.44 -3.79 26.90
CA LEU A 136 5.66 -4.65 26.01
C LEU A 136 4.24 -4.92 26.53
N ARG A 137 4.06 -5.08 27.84
CA ARG A 137 2.72 -5.29 28.43
C ARG A 137 1.79 -4.09 28.24
N GLU A 138 2.36 -2.89 28.18
CA GLU A 138 1.59 -1.65 28.04
C GLU A 138 1.34 -1.29 26.57
N ILE A 139 2.28 -1.62 25.67
CA ILE A 139 2.22 -1.17 24.27
C ILE A 139 1.73 -2.23 23.29
N ASP A 140 1.94 -3.52 23.56
CA ASP A 140 1.51 -4.61 22.66
C ASP A 140 0.01 -4.91 22.88
N THR A 141 -0.80 -3.94 22.51
CA THR A 141 -2.26 -3.97 22.65
C THR A 141 -2.93 -3.95 21.29
N LYS A 142 -4.19 -4.40 21.22
CA LYS A 142 -4.96 -4.40 19.96
C LYS A 142 -5.06 -3.02 19.31
N ILE A 143 -5.01 -1.94 20.09
CA ILE A 143 -5.03 -0.56 19.57
C ILE A 143 -3.73 -0.25 18.81
N ALA A 144 -2.61 -0.82 19.24
CA ALA A 144 -1.31 -0.61 18.60
C ALA A 144 -1.12 -1.44 17.32
N GLN A 145 -2.08 -2.29 16.98
CA GLN A 145 -2.07 -3.09 15.76
C GLN A 145 -2.13 -2.16 14.54
N ASP A 146 -1.17 -2.30 13.63
CA ASP A 146 -1.06 -1.50 12.41
C ASP A 146 -2.06 -1.94 11.34
N ASP A 147 -3.33 -2.05 11.71
CA ASP A 147 -4.37 -2.46 10.78
C ASP A 147 -4.72 -1.26 9.88
N SER A 148 -4.15 -1.28 8.68
CA SER A 148 -4.72 -0.54 7.56
C SER A 148 -6.12 -1.08 7.29
N THR A 149 -7.12 -0.22 7.30
CA THR A 149 -8.47 -0.54 6.86
C THR A 149 -8.69 0.00 5.45
N TYR A 150 -9.66 -0.58 4.76
CA TYR A 150 -10.12 -0.07 3.47
C TYR A 150 -11.64 0.02 3.45
N PHE A 151 -12.15 1.03 2.76
CA PHE A 151 -13.58 1.19 2.54
C PHE A 151 -13.87 1.92 1.24
N ILE A 152 -15.09 1.70 0.73
CA ILE A 152 -15.63 2.47 -0.40
C ILE A 152 -16.35 3.70 0.14
N TYR A 153 -15.97 4.88 -0.35
CA TYR A 153 -16.65 6.14 -0.07
C TYR A 153 -17.45 6.59 -1.29
N ARG A 154 -18.72 6.96 -1.10
CA ARG A 154 -19.59 7.43 -2.18
C ARG A 154 -19.78 8.93 -2.14
N LEU A 155 -19.34 9.61 -3.20
CA LEU A 155 -19.48 11.05 -3.44
C LEU A 155 -20.90 11.41 -3.91
N ALA A 156 -21.35 12.60 -3.56
CA ALA A 156 -22.63 13.16 -3.97
C ALA A 156 -22.47 14.26 -5.03
N ASN A 157 -21.46 15.12 -4.89
CA ASN A 157 -21.37 16.37 -5.65
C ASN A 157 -20.24 16.35 -6.69
N ILE A 158 -19.02 16.00 -6.29
CA ILE A 158 -17.85 16.06 -7.17
C ILE A 158 -17.56 14.72 -7.87
N SER A 159 -16.64 14.71 -8.83
CA SER A 159 -16.16 13.47 -9.47
C SER A 159 -15.05 12.81 -8.63
N PRO A 160 -14.91 11.48 -8.68
CA PRO A 160 -13.78 10.75 -8.12
C PRO A 160 -12.40 11.36 -8.44
N ASP A 161 -12.13 11.72 -9.69
CA ASP A 161 -10.81 12.28 -10.07
C ASP A 161 -10.53 13.63 -9.39
N ASP A 162 -11.54 14.49 -9.31
CA ASP A 162 -11.43 15.79 -8.65
C ASP A 162 -11.29 15.61 -7.13
N ALA A 163 -12.04 14.68 -6.53
CA ALA A 163 -11.90 14.33 -5.13
C ALA A 163 -10.48 13.83 -4.80
N VAL A 164 -9.93 12.93 -5.61
CA VAL A 164 -8.55 12.44 -5.46
C VAL A 164 -7.55 13.57 -5.59
N SER A 165 -7.70 14.43 -6.61
CA SER A 165 -6.80 15.56 -6.84
C SER A 165 -6.82 16.55 -5.66
N ARG A 166 -8.01 16.89 -5.16
CA ARG A 166 -8.17 17.76 -3.99
C ARG A 166 -7.62 17.12 -2.71
N PHE A 167 -7.83 15.82 -2.53
CA PHE A 167 -7.31 15.09 -1.38
C PHE A 167 -5.77 15.06 -1.38
N GLN A 168 -5.14 14.89 -2.56
CA GLN A 168 -3.68 14.92 -2.70
C GLN A 168 -3.08 16.28 -2.29
N LEU A 169 -3.79 17.39 -2.52
CA LEU A 169 -3.35 18.73 -2.09
C LEU A 169 -3.28 18.87 -0.57
N LEU A 170 -3.99 18.02 0.19
CA LEU A 170 -3.96 18.04 1.66
C LEU A 170 -2.69 17.41 2.23
N GLN A 171 -1.91 16.66 1.43
CA GLN A 171 -0.66 16.01 1.85
C GLN A 171 -0.84 15.09 3.09
N VAL A 172 -1.89 14.27 3.08
CA VAL A 172 -2.12 13.28 4.14
C VAL A 172 -1.30 12.02 3.84
N ASP A 173 -0.18 11.84 4.54
CA ASP A 173 0.83 10.80 4.23
C ASP A 173 0.38 9.36 4.52
N ASP A 174 -0.52 9.17 5.47
CA ASP A 174 -0.97 7.87 5.96
C ASP A 174 -2.32 7.42 5.37
N ALA A 175 -2.91 8.20 4.45
CA ALA A 175 -4.15 7.83 3.78
C ALA A 175 -4.01 7.90 2.25
N LYS A 176 -4.46 6.86 1.57
CA LYS A 176 -4.48 6.79 0.10
C LYS A 176 -5.92 6.71 -0.38
N VAL A 177 -6.24 7.56 -1.35
CA VAL A 177 -7.56 7.65 -1.97
C VAL A 177 -7.40 7.42 -3.46
N PHE A 178 -8.18 6.48 -4.00
CA PHE A 178 -8.15 6.09 -5.40
C PHE A 178 -9.52 6.24 -6.03
N ALA A 179 -9.54 6.75 -7.25
CA ALA A 179 -10.70 6.67 -8.10
C ALA A 179 -10.77 5.27 -8.74
N LEU A 180 -11.96 4.68 -8.75
CA LEU A 180 -12.20 3.40 -9.43
C LEU A 180 -12.40 3.62 -10.94
N ASN A 181 -12.40 2.53 -11.71
CA ASN A 181 -12.62 2.56 -13.15
C ASN A 181 -13.85 3.41 -13.52
N TYR A 182 -13.75 4.10 -14.66
CA TYR A 182 -14.77 5.01 -15.15
C TYR A 182 -15.14 6.12 -14.14
N PRO A 183 -14.16 6.91 -13.65
CA PRO A 183 -14.36 7.91 -12.60
C PRO A 183 -15.34 9.03 -12.99
N LEU A 184 -15.59 9.22 -14.29
CA LEU A 184 -16.59 10.16 -14.79
C LEU A 184 -18.04 9.71 -14.54
N PHE A 185 -18.23 8.41 -14.29
CA PHE A 185 -19.53 7.76 -14.10
C PHE A 185 -19.68 7.15 -12.72
N SER A 186 -18.60 6.61 -12.17
CA SER A 186 -18.57 6.15 -10.79
C SER A 186 -18.59 7.36 -9.86
N LYS A 187 -19.25 7.21 -8.72
CA LYS A 187 -19.24 8.18 -7.63
C LYS A 187 -18.50 7.59 -6.44
N GLU A 188 -17.58 6.67 -6.69
CA GLU A 188 -17.00 5.82 -5.67
C GLU A 188 -15.49 5.96 -5.64
N LEU A 189 -14.97 6.04 -4.42
CA LEU A 189 -13.55 6.10 -4.09
C LEU A 189 -13.19 4.87 -3.28
N LEU A 190 -12.03 4.27 -3.55
CA LEU A 190 -11.40 3.35 -2.63
C LEU A 190 -10.47 4.13 -1.70
N VAL A 191 -10.70 4.01 -0.41
CA VAL A 191 -9.88 4.64 0.63
C VAL A 191 -9.13 3.57 1.40
N ILE A 192 -7.83 3.78 1.62
CA ILE A 192 -6.97 2.95 2.45
C ILE A 192 -6.32 3.86 3.50
N CYS A 193 -6.52 3.59 4.77
CA CYS A 193 -5.97 4.40 5.87
C CYS A 193 -5.85 3.58 7.16
N PRO A 194 -5.12 4.08 8.18
CA PRO A 194 -5.19 3.57 9.53
C PRO A 194 -6.64 3.48 10.05
N ILE A 195 -6.93 2.42 10.81
CA ILE A 195 -8.28 2.15 11.33
C ILE A 195 -8.82 3.28 12.22
N ASP A 196 -7.97 3.88 13.04
CA ASP A 196 -8.28 4.98 13.96
C ASP A 196 -8.56 6.30 13.23
N ARG A 197 -7.95 6.52 12.06
CA ARG A 197 -8.18 7.69 11.22
C ARG A 197 -9.38 7.57 10.27
N SER A 198 -9.99 6.40 10.16
CA SER A 198 -11.07 6.14 9.20
C SER A 198 -12.23 7.15 9.27
N ASN A 199 -12.62 7.59 10.47
CA ASN A 199 -13.68 8.59 10.65
C ASN A 199 -13.24 10.00 10.23
N GLU A 200 -12.00 10.39 10.56
CA GLU A 200 -11.43 11.69 10.19
C GLU A 200 -11.31 11.82 8.66
N ILE A 201 -10.88 10.75 7.97
CA ILE A 201 -10.79 10.72 6.52
C ILE A 201 -12.18 10.83 5.87
N LYS A 202 -13.20 10.15 6.41
CA LYS A 202 -14.59 10.28 5.93
C LYS A 202 -15.11 11.71 6.06
N ASP A 203 -14.84 12.36 7.20
CA ASP A 203 -15.24 13.75 7.43
C ASP A 203 -14.51 14.72 6.50
N THR A 204 -13.23 14.45 6.22
CA THR A 204 -12.43 15.22 5.27
C THR A 204 -13.00 15.11 3.85
N LEU A 205 -13.27 13.89 3.38
CA LEU A 205 -13.90 13.66 2.08
C LEU A 205 -15.27 14.34 1.96
N LYS A 206 -16.06 14.32 3.04
CA LYS A 206 -17.35 15.01 3.10
C LYS A 206 -17.23 16.53 2.95
N LYS A 207 -16.18 17.13 3.55
CA LYS A 207 -15.91 18.57 3.43
C LYS A 207 -15.39 18.96 2.04
N LEU A 208 -14.73 18.05 1.34
CA LEU A 208 -14.28 18.25 -0.04
C LEU A 208 -15.45 18.12 -1.04
N ASP A 209 -16.39 17.22 -0.77
CA ASP A 209 -17.53 16.90 -1.62
C ASP A 209 -18.67 17.94 -1.49
N VAL A 210 -18.36 19.19 -1.82
CA VAL A 210 -19.31 20.30 -1.82
C VAL A 210 -19.88 20.55 -3.20
N LYS A 211 -21.13 21.03 -3.25
CA LYS A 211 -21.81 21.39 -4.50
C LYS A 211 -21.15 22.62 -5.13
N GLY A 212 -20.67 22.47 -6.36
CA GLY A 212 -20.15 23.57 -7.16
C GLY A 212 -21.25 24.53 -7.66
N GLU A 213 -20.83 25.73 -8.04
CA GLU A 213 -21.71 26.70 -8.70
C GLU A 213 -21.96 26.33 -10.15
N LYS A 214 -23.15 26.68 -10.66
CA LYS A 214 -23.47 26.49 -12.07
C LYS A 214 -22.92 27.64 -12.90
N ILE A 215 -22.26 27.31 -14.00
CA ILE A 215 -21.69 28.27 -14.95
C ILE A 215 -22.21 27.99 -16.35
N LYS A 216 -22.21 29.00 -17.22
CA LYS A 216 -22.65 28.88 -18.62
C LYS A 216 -21.46 28.73 -19.55
N VAL A 217 -21.37 27.60 -20.23
CA VAL A 217 -20.19 27.28 -21.06
C VAL A 217 -20.61 26.65 -22.40
N PRO A 218 -20.09 27.13 -23.54
CA PRO A 218 -20.23 26.46 -24.82
C PRO A 218 -19.57 25.07 -24.80
N VAL A 219 -20.28 24.06 -25.30
CA VAL A 219 -19.82 22.66 -25.30
C VAL A 219 -19.83 22.00 -26.66
N ASP A 220 -20.63 22.49 -27.61
CA ASP A 220 -20.73 21.92 -28.95
C ASP A 220 -21.18 23.00 -29.96
N TYR A 221 -20.99 22.74 -31.25
CA TYR A 221 -21.38 23.66 -32.31
C TYR A 221 -21.77 22.92 -33.61
N SER A 222 -22.45 23.63 -34.51
CA SER A 222 -22.72 23.12 -35.86
C SER A 222 -22.68 24.24 -36.88
N ASN A 223 -22.02 23.97 -38.01
CA ASN A 223 -21.95 24.86 -39.16
C ASN A 223 -22.86 24.43 -40.33
N SER A 224 -23.79 23.49 -40.08
CA SER A 224 -24.72 22.98 -41.08
C SER A 224 -25.99 23.84 -41.11
N PRO A 225 -26.65 24.01 -42.28
CA PRO A 225 -27.98 24.61 -42.35
C PRO A 225 -29.03 23.94 -41.44
N ALA A 226 -28.87 22.64 -41.16
CA ALA A 226 -29.70 21.88 -40.22
C ALA A 226 -29.14 21.86 -38.78
N GLY A 227 -28.30 22.84 -38.41
CA GLY A 227 -27.52 22.84 -37.17
C GLY A 227 -28.36 22.73 -35.91
N GLN A 228 -29.51 23.42 -35.82
CA GLN A 228 -30.41 23.30 -34.66
C GLN A 228 -30.92 21.88 -34.46
N SER A 229 -31.40 21.22 -35.52
CA SER A 229 -31.90 19.84 -35.44
C SER A 229 -30.79 18.85 -35.09
N ARG A 230 -29.57 19.05 -35.62
CA ARG A 230 -28.40 18.22 -35.30
C ARG A 230 -27.99 18.35 -33.83
N LEU A 231 -27.88 19.58 -33.33
CA LEU A 231 -27.55 19.85 -31.93
C LEU A 231 -28.67 19.34 -31.00
N ALA A 232 -29.93 19.44 -31.39
CA ALA A 232 -31.05 18.89 -30.63
C ALA A 232 -30.98 17.36 -30.52
N ALA A 233 -30.66 16.66 -31.62
CA ALA A 233 -30.47 15.20 -31.60
C ALA A 233 -29.27 14.78 -30.74
N ARG A 234 -28.13 15.50 -30.84
CA ARG A 234 -26.95 15.25 -29.98
C ARG A 234 -27.28 15.47 -28.50
N ARG A 235 -28.00 16.55 -28.17
CA ARG A 235 -28.49 16.81 -26.81
C ARG A 235 -29.29 15.62 -26.27
N GLU A 236 -30.18 15.02 -27.03
CA GLU A 236 -30.96 13.86 -26.57
C GLU A 236 -30.08 12.66 -26.20
N VAL A 237 -29.03 12.40 -26.98
CA VAL A 237 -28.05 11.35 -26.68
C VAL A 237 -27.28 11.70 -25.41
N LEU A 238 -26.77 12.93 -25.29
CA LEU A 238 -26.03 13.40 -24.12
C LEU A 238 -26.86 13.31 -22.83
N VAL A 239 -28.16 13.68 -22.87
CA VAL A 239 -29.06 13.57 -21.73
C VAL A 239 -29.16 12.11 -21.25
N LYS A 240 -29.28 11.15 -22.17
CA LYS A 240 -29.39 9.72 -21.84
C LYS A 240 -28.07 9.15 -21.28
N LEU A 241 -26.94 9.54 -21.85
CA LEU A 241 -25.63 8.99 -21.46
C LEU A 241 -25.06 9.64 -20.20
N THR A 242 -25.32 10.93 -19.98
CA THR A 242 -24.79 11.68 -18.83
C THR A 242 -25.75 11.74 -17.65
N GLY A 243 -27.06 11.59 -17.89
CA GLY A 243 -28.12 11.81 -16.91
C GLY A 243 -28.41 13.28 -16.60
N ILE A 244 -27.75 14.23 -17.29
CA ILE A 244 -27.95 15.66 -17.09
C ILE A 244 -29.25 16.08 -17.80
N PRO A 245 -30.16 16.80 -17.13
CA PRO A 245 -31.47 17.11 -17.70
C PRO A 245 -31.37 18.02 -18.92
N ALA A 246 -32.26 17.82 -19.89
CA ALA A 246 -32.31 18.62 -21.12
C ALA A 246 -32.50 20.12 -20.85
N THR A 247 -33.09 20.49 -19.71
CA THR A 247 -33.28 21.88 -19.26
C THR A 247 -31.97 22.62 -18.99
N SER A 248 -30.86 21.89 -18.80
CA SER A 248 -29.55 22.49 -18.61
C SER A 248 -28.85 22.84 -19.93
N PHE A 249 -29.42 22.47 -21.08
CA PHE A 249 -28.87 22.67 -22.41
C PHE A 249 -29.64 23.74 -23.19
N PHE A 250 -28.90 24.59 -23.89
CA PHE A 250 -29.43 25.68 -24.69
C PHE A 250 -28.78 25.69 -26.07
N ILE A 251 -29.56 25.95 -27.11
CA ILE A 251 -29.11 25.99 -28.50
C ILE A 251 -29.42 27.37 -29.06
N SER A 252 -28.43 28.01 -29.67
CA SER A 252 -28.61 29.33 -30.26
C SER A 252 -29.44 29.27 -31.54
N ASN A 253 -29.94 30.43 -31.97
CA ASN A 253 -30.24 30.65 -33.38
C ASN A 253 -28.93 30.76 -34.20
N ASN A 254 -29.03 30.93 -35.51
CA ASN A 254 -27.83 31.21 -36.32
C ASN A 254 -27.20 32.52 -35.85
N ILE A 255 -25.97 32.46 -35.34
CA ILE A 255 -25.20 33.60 -34.86
C ILE A 255 -24.03 33.94 -35.81
N SER A 256 -24.02 33.37 -37.02
CA SER A 256 -22.97 33.65 -37.99
C SER A 256 -22.95 35.12 -38.41
N ARG A 257 -21.76 35.61 -38.69
CA ARG A 257 -21.50 36.93 -39.29
C ARG A 257 -21.35 36.85 -40.81
N ASP A 258 -21.38 35.66 -41.38
CA ASP A 258 -21.15 35.37 -42.79
C ASP A 258 -22.21 34.42 -43.38
N THR A 259 -21.96 33.93 -44.60
CA THR A 259 -22.88 33.05 -45.34
C THR A 259 -22.91 31.62 -44.81
N THR A 260 -21.93 31.20 -44.01
CA THR A 260 -21.89 29.87 -43.40
C THR A 260 -22.67 29.93 -42.09
N PRO A 261 -23.75 29.15 -41.94
CA PRO A 261 -24.51 29.19 -40.70
C PRO A 261 -23.66 28.70 -39.52
N TYR A 262 -23.87 29.28 -38.33
CA TYR A 262 -23.12 28.91 -37.13
C TYR A 262 -24.06 28.86 -35.93
N PHE A 263 -24.18 27.68 -35.33
CA PHE A 263 -25.01 27.40 -34.17
C PHE A 263 -24.16 26.90 -33.02
N VAL A 264 -24.47 27.32 -31.79
CA VAL A 264 -23.74 26.93 -30.59
C VAL A 264 -24.70 26.28 -29.60
N MET A 265 -24.27 25.16 -29.03
CA MET A 265 -24.88 24.58 -27.85
C MET A 265 -24.04 24.94 -26.63
N TRP A 266 -24.67 25.55 -25.64
CA TRP A 266 -24.07 25.80 -24.33
C TRP A 266 -24.90 25.16 -23.22
N VAL A 267 -24.27 24.97 -22.08
CA VAL A 267 -24.89 24.35 -20.91
C VAL A 267 -24.72 25.22 -19.68
N GLU A 268 -25.70 25.15 -18.78
CA GLU A 268 -25.68 25.81 -17.46
C GLU A 268 -25.61 24.75 -16.37
N GLU A 269 -24.38 24.36 -15.99
CA GLU A 269 -24.12 23.27 -15.05
C GLU A 269 -22.85 23.51 -14.25
N THR A 270 -22.58 22.65 -13.27
CA THR A 270 -21.31 22.69 -12.53
C THR A 270 -20.13 22.32 -13.43
N PRO A 271 -18.90 22.77 -13.13
CA PRO A 271 -17.71 22.42 -13.91
C PRO A 271 -17.53 20.92 -14.15
N GLU A 272 -17.91 20.08 -13.18
CA GLU A 272 -17.80 18.62 -13.26
C GLU A 272 -18.77 18.04 -14.28
N ASN A 273 -20.03 18.49 -14.26
CA ASN A 273 -21.04 18.10 -15.24
C ASN A 273 -20.68 18.59 -16.64
N ILE A 274 -20.11 19.79 -16.76
CA ILE A 274 -19.63 20.34 -18.04
C ILE A 274 -18.48 19.49 -18.59
N LYS A 275 -17.52 19.11 -17.74
CA LYS A 275 -16.43 18.21 -18.13
C LYS A 275 -16.98 16.87 -18.60
N LYS A 276 -17.90 16.27 -17.84
CA LYS A 276 -18.57 15.01 -18.23
C LYS A 276 -19.24 15.11 -19.60
N ILE A 277 -19.89 16.24 -19.91
CA ILE A 277 -20.51 16.47 -21.22
C ILE A 277 -19.46 16.52 -22.34
N ARG A 278 -18.36 17.25 -22.13
CA ARG A 278 -17.27 17.35 -23.11
C ARG A 278 -16.60 16.01 -23.36
N ASP A 279 -16.24 15.29 -22.30
CA ASP A 279 -15.61 13.97 -22.42
C ASP A 279 -16.56 12.98 -23.14
N MET A 280 -17.87 13.09 -22.94
CA MET A 280 -18.87 12.31 -23.66
C MET A 280 -19.00 12.71 -25.14
N ILE A 281 -18.95 14.00 -25.45
CA ILE A 281 -18.92 14.51 -26.82
C ILE A 281 -17.70 13.94 -27.55
N ASP A 282 -16.52 14.01 -26.94
CA ASP A 282 -15.28 13.47 -27.51
C ASP A 282 -15.38 11.97 -27.73
N SER A 283 -15.99 11.23 -26.79
CA SER A 283 -16.23 9.79 -26.91
C SER A 283 -17.24 9.44 -28.01
N ILE A 284 -18.24 10.29 -28.26
CA ILE A 284 -19.21 10.10 -29.36
C ILE A 284 -18.53 10.34 -30.71
N ASP A 285 -17.67 11.35 -30.77
CA ASP A 285 -16.99 11.76 -32.00
C ASP A 285 -15.78 10.85 -32.32
N SER A 286 -15.27 10.11 -31.34
CA SER A 286 -14.19 9.12 -31.47
C SER A 286 -14.43 7.91 -30.54
N PRO A 287 -15.34 7.00 -30.91
CA PRO A 287 -15.75 5.87 -30.07
C PRO A 287 -14.72 4.74 -29.97
#